data_AF-A0A7V2SVG1-F1
#
_entry.id   AF-A0A7V2SVG1-F1
#
_cell.length_a   1.000
_cell.length_b   1.000
_cell.length_c   1.000
_cell.angle_alpha   90.00
_cell.angle_beta   90.00
_cell.angle_gamma   90.00
#
_symmetry.space_group_name_H-M   'P 1'
#
loop_
_entity.id
_entity.type
_entity.pdbx_description
1 polymer ?
#
loop_
_entity_poly.entity_id
_entity_poly.type
_entity_poly.pdbx_seq_one_letter_code
_entity_poly.pdbx_strand_id
1 'polypeptide(L)'
;MLNKFQGCLIGLALGDALCAPFEGGIVERKLWKIIGATKNNKIRYTDDTQMTLDVAYSLIQHKGINQDALAKRFADSYQWSRGYGSTAAKLLKGIKKGKDWRKLNKKYFKEGSFGNGTAMRVA
;
A
#
# COMPACT_ATOMS: atom_id res chain seq x y z
N MET A 1 -4.68 -24.02 11.30
CA MET A 1 -4.82 -22.54 11.27
C MET A 1 -3.90 -21.88 10.25
N LEU A 2 -2.64 -22.31 10.10
CA LEU A 2 -1.67 -21.73 9.15
C LEU A 2 -2.19 -21.57 7.71
N ASN A 3 -2.86 -22.58 7.16
CA ASN A 3 -3.42 -22.53 5.80
C ASN A 3 -4.42 -21.38 5.60
N LYS A 4 -5.14 -20.95 6.65
CA LYS A 4 -6.09 -19.83 6.57
C LYS A 4 -5.36 -18.49 6.46
N PHE A 5 -4.27 -18.30 7.22
CA PHE A 5 -3.44 -17.10 7.14
C PHE A 5 -2.74 -17.00 5.78
N GLN A 6 -2.16 -18.11 5.31
CA GLN A 6 -1.53 -18.17 4.00
C GLN A 6 -2.55 -17.92 2.88
N GLY A 7 -3.70 -18.59 2.93
CA GLY A 7 -4.78 -18.39 1.96
C GLY A 7 -5.29 -16.95 1.91
N CYS A 8 -5.41 -16.29 3.07
CA CYS A 8 -5.83 -14.90 3.17
C CYS A 8 -4.83 -13.95 2.49
N LEU A 9 -3.55 -14.03 2.84
CA LEU A 9 -2.51 -13.16 2.26
C LEU A 9 -2.26 -13.42 0.78
N ILE A 10 -2.29 -14.68 0.36
CA ILE A 10 -2.16 -15.05 -1.06
C ILE A 10 -3.39 -14.59 -1.84
N GLY A 11 -4.59 -14.77 -1.29
CA GLY A 11 -5.84 -14.32 -1.90
C GLY A 11 -5.87 -12.81 -2.11
N LEU A 12 -5.43 -12.03 -1.11
CA LEU A 12 -5.27 -10.58 -1.22
C LEU A 12 -4.28 -10.23 -2.34
N ALA A 13 -3.09 -10.84 -2.35
CA ALA A 13 -2.07 -10.54 -3.35
C ALA A 13 -2.50 -10.90 -4.78
N LEU A 14 -3.24 -12.01 -4.95
CA LEU A 14 -3.80 -12.40 -6.23
C LEU A 14 -4.92 -11.45 -6.68
N GLY A 15 -5.84 -11.11 -5.79
CA GLY A 15 -6.94 -10.18 -6.07
C GLY A 15 -6.41 -8.81 -6.50
N ASP A 16 -5.45 -8.27 -5.76
CA ASP A 16 -4.74 -7.03 -6.10
C ASP A 16 -4.10 -7.12 -7.50
N ALA A 17 -3.18 -8.07 -7.69
CA ALA A 17 -2.41 -8.17 -8.93
C ALA A 17 -3.29 -8.40 -10.18
N LEU A 18 -4.34 -9.22 -10.08
CA LEU A 18 -5.23 -9.54 -11.20
C LEU A 18 -6.18 -8.40 -11.56
N CYS A 19 -6.62 -7.61 -10.57
CA CYS A 19 -7.58 -6.53 -10.79
C CYS A 19 -6.91 -5.20 -11.16
N ALA A 20 -5.64 -4.98 -10.79
CA ALA A 20 -4.91 -3.74 -11.07
C ALA A 20 -4.97 -3.26 -12.54
N PRO A 21 -4.90 -4.12 -13.58
CA PRO A 21 -5.01 -3.67 -14.97
C PRO A 21 -6.38 -3.08 -15.37
N PHE A 22 -7.42 -3.30 -14.56
CA PHE A 22 -8.78 -2.84 -14.81
C PHE A 22 -9.15 -1.61 -13.97
N GLU A 23 -8.25 -1.16 -13.10
CA GLU A 23 -8.47 -0.01 -12.23
C GLU A 23 -8.31 1.32 -13.00
N GLY A 24 -9.09 2.33 -12.60
CA GLY A 24 -8.99 3.69 -13.15
C GLY A 24 -9.54 3.84 -14.57
N GLY A 25 -9.20 4.98 -15.17
CA GLY A 25 -9.63 5.37 -16.52
C GLY A 25 -8.68 4.87 -17.62
N ILE A 26 -8.90 5.35 -18.84
CA ILE A 26 -8.13 4.93 -20.03
C ILE A 26 -6.63 5.23 -19.87
N VAL A 27 -6.29 6.35 -19.21
CA VAL A 27 -4.90 6.79 -19.04
C VAL A 27 -4.17 5.89 -18.04
N GLU A 28 -4.78 5.62 -16.90
CA GLU A 28 -4.25 4.75 -15.84
C GLU A 28 -4.04 3.34 -16.36
N ARG A 29 -5.02 2.79 -17.09
CA ARG A 29 -4.93 1.46 -17.71
C ARG A 29 -3.81 1.38 -18.74
N LYS A 30 -3.62 2.43 -19.55
CA LYS A 30 -2.49 2.49 -20.51
C LYS A 30 -1.15 2.55 -19.79
N LEU A 31 -1.05 3.34 -18.71
CA LEU A 31 0.16 3.39 -17.89
C LEU A 31 0.46 2.01 -17.28
N TRP A 32 -0.55 1.32 -16.75
CA TRP A 32 -0.37 0.00 -16.16
C TRP A 32 0.07 -1.06 -17.18
N LYS A 33 -0.33 -0.96 -18.45
CA LYS A 33 0.23 -1.82 -19.51
C LYS A 33 1.74 -1.68 -19.68
N ILE A 34 2.31 -0.53 -19.33
CA ILE A 34 3.75 -0.26 -19.44
C ILE A 34 4.49 -0.69 -18.16
N ILE A 35 3.91 -0.41 -16.98
CA ILE A 35 4.61 -0.59 -15.68
C ILE A 35 4.07 -1.75 -14.82
N GLY A 36 3.01 -2.42 -15.26
CA GLY A 36 2.29 -3.45 -14.51
C GLY A 36 2.92 -4.85 -14.58
N ALA A 37 3.96 -5.01 -15.40
CA ALA A 37 4.74 -6.23 -15.50
C ALA A 37 6.11 -6.09 -14.83
N THR A 38 6.56 -7.18 -14.21
CA THR A 38 7.96 -7.33 -13.76
C THR A 38 8.89 -7.55 -14.96
N LYS A 39 10.21 -7.46 -14.75
CA LYS A 39 11.22 -7.71 -15.79
C LYS A 39 11.06 -9.07 -16.50
N ASN A 40 10.47 -10.07 -15.82
CA ASN A 40 10.23 -11.41 -16.33
C ASN A 40 8.80 -11.60 -16.85
N ASN A 41 8.12 -10.51 -17.21
CA ASN A 41 6.76 -10.50 -17.72
C ASN A 41 5.69 -11.11 -16.79
N LYS A 42 5.96 -11.15 -15.47
CA LYS A 42 4.97 -11.56 -14.46
C LYS A 42 4.14 -10.37 -14.00
N ILE A 43 2.88 -10.63 -13.65
CA ILE A 43 1.97 -9.64 -13.07
C ILE A 43 2.54 -9.10 -11.75
N ARG A 44 2.41 -7.81 -11.54
CA ARG A 44 2.90 -7.10 -10.35
C ARG A 44 1.73 -6.68 -9.46
N TYR A 45 1.94 -6.75 -8.14
CA TYR A 45 1.01 -6.24 -7.13
C TYR A 45 1.10 -4.72 -6.93
N THR A 46 0.07 -4.08 -6.36
CA THR A 46 -0.03 -2.61 -6.19
C THR A 46 0.38 -2.17 -4.78
N ASP A 47 -0.03 -0.97 -4.35
CA ASP A 47 0.13 -0.51 -2.99
C ASP A 47 -0.65 -1.35 -1.98
N ASP A 48 -1.76 -1.99 -2.34
CA ASP A 48 -2.57 -2.83 -1.46
C ASP A 48 -1.74 -3.96 -0.83
N THR A 49 -1.11 -4.78 -1.66
CA THR A 49 -0.22 -5.86 -1.18
C THR A 49 1.03 -5.27 -0.50
N GLN A 50 1.59 -4.19 -1.01
CA GLN A 50 2.80 -3.59 -0.42
C GLN A 50 2.54 -3.14 1.02
N MET A 51 1.43 -2.44 1.26
CA MET A 51 1.08 -1.94 2.58
C MET A 51 0.61 -3.08 3.50
N THR A 52 -0.02 -4.13 2.98
CA THR A 52 -0.34 -5.33 3.74
C THR A 52 0.93 -6.03 4.26
N LEU A 53 1.94 -6.19 3.40
CA LEU A 53 3.24 -6.74 3.81
C LEU A 53 3.90 -5.88 4.89
N ASP A 54 3.82 -4.55 4.75
CA ASP A 54 4.37 -3.63 5.75
C ASP A 54 3.69 -3.78 7.12
N VAL A 55 2.36 -3.99 7.15
CA VAL A 55 1.63 -4.29 8.39
C VAL A 55 2.11 -5.61 8.98
N ALA A 56 2.16 -6.68 8.18
CA ALA A 56 2.60 -8.00 8.63
C ALA A 56 4.02 -7.98 9.21
N TYR A 57 4.96 -7.33 8.52
CA TYR A 57 6.34 -7.19 9.00
C TYR A 57 6.42 -6.38 10.30
N SER A 58 5.65 -5.29 10.41
CA SER A 58 5.62 -4.48 11.63
C SER A 58 5.07 -5.27 12.82
N LEU A 59 3.99 -6.02 12.62
CA LEU A 59 3.39 -6.89 13.63
C LEU A 59 4.36 -7.95 14.15
N ILE A 60 5.06 -8.63 13.23
CA ILE A 60 6.07 -9.65 13.57
C ILE A 60 7.22 -9.02 14.36
N GLN A 61 7.73 -7.87 13.90
CA GLN A 61 8.89 -7.21 14.49
C GLN A 61 8.60 -6.63 15.88
N HIS A 62 7.43 -6.03 16.07
CA HIS A 62 7.08 -5.31 17.31
C HIS A 62 6.17 -6.11 18.24
N LYS A 63 5.79 -7.34 17.87
CA LYS A 63 4.82 -8.19 18.59
C LYS A 63 3.50 -7.44 18.88
N GLY A 64 3.09 -6.57 17.96
CA GLY A 64 1.95 -5.67 18.12
C GLY A 64 2.03 -4.45 17.19
N ILE A 65 1.04 -3.58 17.26
CA ILE A 65 1.02 -2.36 16.44
C ILE A 65 1.81 -1.25 17.12
N ASN A 66 2.96 -0.92 16.54
CA ASN A 66 3.65 0.35 16.79
C ASN A 66 3.36 1.31 15.62
N GLN A 67 2.51 2.31 15.86
CA GLN A 67 2.06 3.23 14.80
C GLN A 67 3.19 4.05 14.19
N ASP A 68 4.16 4.49 15.01
CA ASP A 68 5.29 5.29 14.53
C ASP A 68 6.24 4.47 13.65
N ALA A 69 6.55 3.24 14.08
CA ALA A 69 7.35 2.32 13.30
C ALA A 69 6.63 1.91 12.00
N LEU A 70 5.32 1.68 12.05
CA LEU A 70 4.51 1.35 10.88
C LEU A 70 4.44 2.51 9.88
N ALA A 71 4.21 3.73 10.35
CA ALA A 71 4.19 4.93 9.51
C ALA A 71 5.55 5.14 8.81
N LYS A 72 6.65 4.92 9.53
CA LYS A 72 7.99 4.94 8.95
C LYS A 72 8.18 3.84 7.91
N ARG A 73 7.75 2.62 8.19
CA ARG A 73 7.83 1.49 7.26
C ARG A 73 7.10 1.77 5.95
N PHE A 74 5.85 2.27 6.01
CA PHE A 74 5.11 2.66 4.81
C PHE A 74 5.84 3.72 3.98
N ALA A 75 6.52 4.67 4.64
CA ALA A 75 7.27 5.71 3.96
C ALA A 75 8.55 5.17 3.32
N ASP A 76 9.21 4.21 3.97
CA ASP A 76 10.45 3.59 3.51
C ASP A 76 10.20 2.65 2.32
N SER A 77 9.10 1.88 2.35
CA SER A 77 8.67 0.93 1.30
C SER A 77 8.04 1.60 0.07
N TYR A 78 7.64 2.87 0.18
CA TYR A 78 6.94 3.61 -0.86
C TYR A 78 7.68 3.59 -2.22
N GLN A 79 6.96 3.15 -3.24
CA GLN A 79 7.37 3.20 -4.64
C GLN A 79 6.26 3.82 -5.47
N TRP A 80 6.56 4.90 -6.20
CA TRP A 80 5.55 5.63 -6.98
C TRP A 80 4.84 4.75 -8.01
N SER A 81 5.54 3.75 -8.58
CA SER A 81 5.02 2.84 -9.58
C SER A 81 3.96 1.89 -9.02
N ARG A 82 3.75 1.81 -7.70
CA ARG A 82 2.81 0.86 -7.08
C ARG A 82 1.35 1.27 -7.15
N GLY A 83 1.02 2.48 -7.60
CA GLY A 83 -0.39 2.89 -7.77
C GLY A 83 -0.93 3.79 -6.66
N TYR A 84 -0.12 4.11 -5.65
CA TYR A 84 -0.52 4.99 -4.55
C TYR A 84 -1.27 6.24 -5.00
N GLY A 85 -2.45 6.46 -4.43
CA GLY A 85 -3.22 7.69 -4.62
C GLY A 85 -2.40 8.95 -4.31
N SER A 86 -2.68 10.04 -5.02
CA SER A 86 -1.87 11.28 -5.00
C SER A 86 -1.66 11.85 -3.58
N THR A 87 -2.67 11.79 -2.73
CA THR A 87 -2.59 12.23 -1.33
C THR A 87 -1.74 11.29 -0.47
N ALA A 88 -1.91 9.97 -0.64
CA ALA A 88 -1.09 8.98 0.06
C ALA A 88 0.39 9.13 -0.31
N ALA A 89 0.69 9.30 -1.60
CA ALA A 89 2.04 9.57 -2.09
C ALA A 89 2.67 10.83 -1.46
N LYS A 90 1.91 11.94 -1.35
CA LYS A 90 2.38 13.17 -0.69
C LYS A 90 2.66 12.96 0.79
N LEU A 91 1.80 12.24 1.49
CA LEU A 91 1.94 11.92 2.90
C LEU A 91 3.18 11.06 3.14
N LEU A 92 3.36 9.95 2.41
CA LEU A 92 4.50 9.04 2.56
C LEU A 92 5.82 9.73 2.22
N LYS A 93 5.88 10.53 1.16
CA LYS A 93 7.06 11.38 0.85
C LYS A 93 7.36 12.38 1.96
N GLY A 94 6.33 12.92 2.62
CA GLY A 94 6.48 13.82 3.75
C GLY A 94 7.11 13.12 4.96
N ILE A 95 6.61 11.93 5.31
CA ILE A 95 7.14 11.11 6.40
C ILE A 95 8.60 10.72 6.12
N LYS A 96 8.90 10.31 4.88
CA LYS A 96 10.27 9.96 4.46
C LYS A 96 11.26 11.13 4.62
N LYS A 97 10.78 12.38 4.55
CA LYS A 97 11.55 13.60 4.82
C LYS A 97 11.64 13.98 6.30
N GLY A 98 11.23 13.10 7.21
CA GLY A 98 11.29 13.33 8.66
C GLY A 98 10.14 14.16 9.23
N LYS A 99 9.07 14.41 8.46
CA LYS A 99 7.89 15.13 8.98
C LYS A 99 7.03 14.20 9.82
N ASP A 100 6.45 14.75 10.88
CA ASP A 100 5.50 14.05 11.75
C ASP A 100 4.24 13.61 10.96
N TRP A 101 4.01 12.30 10.92
CA TRP A 101 2.89 11.70 10.20
C TRP A 101 1.54 12.13 10.76
N ARG A 102 1.42 12.40 12.07
CA ARG A 102 0.16 12.84 12.69
C ARG A 102 -0.24 14.21 12.20
N LYS A 103 0.73 15.12 12.09
CA LYS A 103 0.55 16.47 11.53
C LYS A 103 0.23 16.42 10.04
N LEU A 104 0.93 15.59 9.27
CA LEU A 104 0.65 15.40 7.84
C LEU A 104 -0.75 14.83 7.60
N ASN A 105 -1.16 13.83 8.39
CA ASN A 105 -2.47 13.22 8.28
C ASN A 105 -3.57 14.25 8.50
N LYS A 106 -3.51 15.03 9.61
CA LYS A 106 -4.47 16.12 9.87
C LYS A 106 -4.45 17.22 8.81
N LYS A 107 -3.29 17.49 8.20
CA LYS A 107 -3.17 18.49 7.13
C LYS A 107 -3.89 18.07 5.86
N TYR A 108 -3.77 16.82 5.45
CA TYR A 108 -4.38 16.30 4.22
C TYR A 108 -5.81 15.79 4.41
N PHE A 109 -6.14 15.37 5.63
CA PHE A 109 -7.42 14.77 5.99
C PHE A 109 -7.94 15.44 7.26
N LYS A 110 -8.51 16.64 7.12
CA LYS A 110 -9.03 17.43 8.26
C LYS A 110 -10.14 16.68 9.02
N GLU A 111 -10.99 15.97 8.29
CA GLU A 111 -12.12 15.18 8.81
C GLU A 111 -11.84 13.67 8.77
N GLY A 112 -10.61 13.27 8.44
CA GLY A 112 -10.25 11.88 8.16
C GLY A 112 -10.28 11.54 6.68
N SER A 113 -9.66 10.40 6.34
CA SER A 113 -9.67 9.86 4.98
C SER A 113 -10.83 8.88 4.87
N PHE A 114 -11.76 9.14 3.96
CA PHE A 114 -12.86 8.22 3.62
C PHE A 114 -12.46 7.23 2.51
N GLY A 115 -11.18 7.16 2.16
CA GLY A 115 -10.67 6.20 1.18
C GLY A 115 -10.58 4.78 1.75
N ASN A 116 -10.60 3.78 0.87
CA ASN A 116 -10.40 2.37 1.20
C ASN A 116 -8.97 2.01 1.62
N GLY A 117 -8.05 2.98 1.62
CA GLY A 117 -6.62 2.81 1.87
C GLY A 117 -6.25 2.04 3.15
N THR A 118 -7.06 2.19 4.20
CA THR A 118 -6.89 1.43 5.45
C THR A 118 -7.53 0.04 5.38
N ALA A 119 -8.70 -0.07 4.74
CA ALA A 119 -9.43 -1.33 4.60
C ALA A 119 -8.69 -2.34 3.71
N MET A 120 -7.99 -1.89 2.67
CA MET A 120 -7.25 -2.75 1.74
C MET A 120 -6.08 -3.53 2.39
N ARG A 121 -5.70 -3.17 3.63
CA ARG A 121 -4.49 -3.68 4.30
C ARG A 121 -4.72 -4.19 5.72
N VAL A 122 -5.96 -4.53 6.08
CA VAL A 122 -6.35 -5.01 7.42
C VAL A 122 -6.67 -6.52 7.46
N ALA A 123 -6.21 -7.24 6.44
CA ALA A 123 -6.36 -8.70 6.31
C ALA A 123 -5.68 -9.47 7.46
#